data_AF-T1G0A2-F1
#
_entry.id   AF-T1G0A2-F1
#
_cell.length_a   1.000
_cell.length_b   1.000
_cell.length_c   1.000
_cell.angle_alpha   90.00
_cell.angle_beta   90.00
_cell.angle_gamma   90.00
#
_symmetry.space_group_name_H-M   'P 1'
#
loop_
_entity.id
_entity.type
_entity.pdbx_description
1 polymer ?
#
loop_
_entity_poly.entity_id
_entity_poly.type
_entity_poly.pdbx_seq_one_letter_code
_entity_poly.pdbx_strand_id
1 'polypeptide(L)'
;MTKARAAKLRARRIKANARERNRMHGLNDALDRLRKHVPCYSKTQKLSKIETLRLARNYIGALADVLKRGERPAPLQFAKALSSGLSQNTVNLVAGSLQINPRALMTEAGFFPPAIPSQFPFH
;
A
#
# COMPACT_ATOMS: atom_id res chain seq x y z
N MET A 1 20.13 -16.11 44.99
CA MET A 1 20.53 -16.39 43.58
C MET A 1 22.03 -16.19 43.43
N THR A 2 22.81 -17.18 42.97
CA THR A 2 24.28 -17.05 42.87
C THR A 2 24.69 -16.19 41.67
N LYS A 3 25.78 -15.41 41.81
CA LYS A 3 26.30 -14.52 40.75
C LYS A 3 26.56 -15.27 39.42
N ALA A 4 27.05 -16.50 39.49
CA ALA A 4 27.28 -17.36 38.32
C ALA A 4 25.98 -17.72 37.57
N ARG A 5 24.89 -18.01 38.29
CA ARG A 5 23.59 -18.32 37.69
C ARG A 5 22.97 -17.08 37.02
N ALA A 6 23.14 -15.91 37.61
CA ALA A 6 22.72 -14.64 37.02
C ALA A 6 23.50 -14.31 35.73
N ALA A 7 24.82 -14.51 35.72
CA ALA A 7 25.66 -14.31 34.53
C ALA A 7 25.27 -15.25 33.38
N LYS A 8 25.05 -16.54 33.67
CA LYS A 8 24.58 -17.52 32.67
C LYS A 8 23.23 -17.15 32.08
N LEU A 9 22.29 -16.67 32.91
CA LEU A 9 20.98 -16.22 32.43
C LEU A 9 21.10 -14.98 31.53
N ARG A 10 21.92 -14.01 31.92
CA ARG A 10 22.21 -12.82 31.11
C ARG A 10 22.81 -13.20 29.76
N ALA A 11 23.79 -14.10 29.72
CA ALA A 11 24.39 -14.59 28.48
C ALA A 11 23.37 -15.25 27.55
N ARG A 12 22.47 -16.08 28.09
CA ARG A 12 21.38 -16.70 27.31
C ARG A 12 20.44 -15.66 26.71
N ARG A 13 20.06 -14.63 27.49
CA ARG A 13 19.22 -13.52 27.02
C ARG A 13 19.90 -12.72 25.91
N ILE A 14 21.18 -12.40 26.06
CA ILE A 14 21.96 -11.70 25.02
C ILE A 14 21.99 -12.53 23.72
N LYS A 15 22.31 -13.83 23.81
CA LYS A 15 22.33 -14.72 22.65
C LYS A 15 20.96 -14.82 21.97
N ALA A 16 19.87 -14.85 22.75
CA ALA A 16 18.50 -14.88 22.21
C ALA A 16 18.14 -13.57 21.49
N ASN A 17 18.43 -12.42 22.10
CA ASN A 17 18.18 -11.11 21.50
C ASN A 17 18.98 -10.91 20.21
N ALA A 18 20.23 -11.39 20.15
CA ALA A 18 21.04 -11.34 18.94
C ALA A 18 20.41 -12.16 17.79
N ARG A 19 19.91 -13.36 18.08
CA ARG A 19 19.20 -14.18 17.07
C ARG A 19 17.94 -13.50 16.56
N GLU A 20 17.13 -12.93 17.45
CA GLU A 20 15.89 -12.26 17.04
C GLU A 20 16.19 -11.01 16.21
N ARG A 21 17.24 -10.26 16.56
CA ARG A 21 17.69 -9.12 15.75
C ARG A 21 18.07 -9.56 14.34
N ASN A 22 18.85 -10.65 14.20
CA ASN A 22 19.23 -11.18 12.89
C ASN A 22 18.01 -11.66 12.09
N ARG A 23 17.05 -12.31 12.74
CA ARG A 23 15.78 -12.70 12.11
C ARG A 23 15.02 -11.48 11.59
N MET A 24 14.94 -10.41 12.38
CA MET A 24 14.29 -9.16 12.01
C MET A 24 15.02 -8.42 10.89
N HIS A 25 16.35 -8.46 10.84
CA HIS A 25 17.12 -7.94 9.70
C HIS A 25 16.72 -8.66 8.40
N GLY A 26 16.70 -10.00 8.40
CA GLY A 26 16.27 -10.77 7.22
C GLY A 26 14.83 -10.46 6.77
N LEU A 27 13.91 -10.24 7.72
CA LEU A 27 12.54 -9.84 7.41
C LEU A 27 12.47 -8.43 6.80
N ASN A 28 13.21 -7.47 7.35
CA ASN A 28 13.24 -6.11 6.83
C ASN A 28 13.89 -6.08 5.43
N ASP A 29 14.92 -6.88 5.18
CA ASP A 29 15.54 -7.01 3.86
C ASP A 29 14.57 -7.59 2.83
N ALA A 30 13.78 -8.60 3.22
CA ALA A 30 12.72 -9.15 2.37
C ALA A 30 11.64 -8.10 2.05
N LEU A 31 11.24 -7.30 3.03
CA LEU A 31 10.28 -6.21 2.82
C LEU A 31 10.86 -5.12 1.90
N ASP A 32 12.14 -4.78 2.04
CA ASP A 32 12.82 -3.85 1.14
C ASP A 32 12.94 -4.40 -0.29
N ARG A 33 13.13 -5.71 -0.47
CA ARG A 33 13.01 -6.35 -1.78
C ARG A 33 11.60 -6.25 -2.34
N LEU A 34 10.56 -6.47 -1.53
CA LEU A 34 9.17 -6.31 -1.96
C LEU A 34 8.88 -4.87 -2.42
N ARG A 35 9.39 -3.86 -1.70
CA ARG A 35 9.23 -2.44 -2.08
C ARG A 35 9.71 -2.13 -3.50
N LYS A 36 10.73 -2.84 -4.00
CA LYS A 36 11.24 -2.66 -5.36
C LYS A 36 10.34 -3.24 -6.45
N HIS A 37 9.44 -4.15 -6.09
CA HIS A 37 8.55 -4.84 -7.02
C HIS A 37 7.12 -4.27 -7.01
N VAL A 38 6.77 -3.47 -6.01
CA VAL A 38 5.48 -2.75 -6.01
C VAL A 38 5.58 -1.47 -6.84
N PRO A 39 4.47 -0.98 -7.43
CA PRO A 39 4.42 0.30 -8.10
C PRO A 39 4.82 1.44 -7.15
N CYS A 40 5.28 2.57 -7.70
CA CYS A 40 5.64 3.78 -6.92
C CYS A 40 6.86 3.58 -5.99
N TYR A 41 7.79 2.68 -6.33
CA TYR A 41 9.05 2.57 -5.61
C TYR A 41 9.81 3.91 -5.65
N SER A 42 10.17 4.42 -4.47
CA SER A 42 11.03 5.59 -4.31
C SER A 42 12.30 5.22 -3.55
N LYS A 43 13.45 5.70 -4.05
CA LYS A 43 14.75 5.55 -3.39
C LYS A 43 14.87 6.44 -2.14
N THR A 44 14.20 7.58 -2.14
CA THR A 44 14.27 8.60 -1.08
C THR A 44 13.18 8.42 -0.02
N GLN A 45 12.02 7.88 -0.40
CA GLN A 45 10.87 7.71 0.50
C GLN A 45 10.35 6.28 0.47
N LYS A 46 10.58 5.52 1.54
CA LYS A 46 10.05 4.16 1.69
C LYS A 46 8.60 4.20 2.19
N LEU A 47 7.73 3.42 1.56
CA LEU A 47 6.39 3.14 2.10
C LEU A 47 6.49 2.44 3.46
N SER A 48 5.52 2.70 4.34
CA SER A 48 5.41 2.00 5.62
C SER A 48 5.20 0.48 5.41
N LYS A 49 5.39 -0.33 6.47
CA LYS A 49 5.23 -1.79 6.36
C LYS A 49 3.82 -2.16 5.89
N ILE A 50 2.79 -1.53 6.45
CA ILE A 50 1.39 -1.79 6.11
C ILE A 50 1.05 -1.33 4.70
N GLU A 51 1.50 -0.14 4.30
CA GLU A 51 1.24 0.40 2.96
C GLU A 51 1.91 -0.46 1.88
N THR A 52 3.14 -0.94 2.14
CA THR A 52 3.85 -1.86 1.23
C THR A 52 3.05 -3.16 1.02
N LEU A 53 2.53 -3.74 2.11
CA LEU A 53 1.77 -5.00 2.05
C LEU A 53 0.40 -4.82 1.36
N ARG A 54 -0.29 -3.72 1.65
CA ARG A 54 -1.57 -3.39 1.00
C ARG A 54 -1.38 -3.16 -0.50
N LEU A 55 -0.40 -2.35 -0.87
CA LEU A 55 -0.11 -2.07 -2.28
C LEU A 55 0.33 -3.33 -3.03
N ALA A 56 1.13 -4.20 -2.41
CA ALA A 56 1.51 -5.49 -3.01
C ALA A 56 0.30 -6.39 -3.27
N ARG A 57 -0.62 -6.53 -2.30
CA ARG A 57 -1.86 -7.28 -2.47
C ARG A 57 -2.70 -6.72 -3.62
N ASN A 58 -2.91 -5.41 -3.62
CA ASN A 58 -3.70 -4.73 -4.65
C ASN A 58 -3.07 -4.92 -6.05
N TYR A 59 -1.75 -4.83 -6.15
CA TYR A 59 -1.03 -5.01 -7.40
C TYR A 59 -1.15 -6.44 -7.95
N ILE A 60 -1.01 -7.45 -7.08
CA ILE A 60 -1.25 -8.85 -7.47
C ILE A 60 -2.67 -9.03 -8.01
N GLY A 61 -3.68 -8.50 -7.31
CA GLY A 61 -5.08 -8.57 -7.75
C GLY A 61 -5.31 -7.88 -9.11
N ALA A 62 -4.78 -6.66 -9.27
CA ALA A 62 -4.91 -5.91 -10.51
C ALA A 62 -4.24 -6.63 -11.70
N LEU A 63 -3.05 -7.20 -11.50
CA LEU A 63 -2.36 -7.99 -12.52
C LEU A 63 -3.10 -9.29 -12.85
N ALA A 64 -3.67 -9.97 -11.85
CA ALA A 64 -4.48 -11.16 -12.07
C ALA A 64 -5.72 -10.85 -12.94
N ASP A 65 -6.37 -9.70 -12.71
CA ASP A 65 -7.49 -9.25 -13.53
C ASP A 65 -7.07 -8.92 -14.98
N VAL A 66 -5.89 -8.32 -15.17
CA VAL A 66 -5.32 -8.08 -16.51
C VAL A 66 -5.14 -9.40 -17.26
N LEU A 67 -4.54 -10.39 -16.60
CA LEU A 67 -4.32 -11.71 -17.20
C LEU A 67 -5.64 -12.43 -17.52
N LYS A 68 -6.65 -12.30 -16.65
CA LYS A 68 -7.96 -12.93 -16.84
C LYS A 68 -8.75 -12.31 -18.00
N ARG A 69 -8.66 -10.98 -18.17
CA ARG A 69 -9.37 -10.26 -19.23
C ARG A 69 -8.63 -10.31 -20.57
N GLY A 70 -7.31 -10.50 -20.55
CA GLY A 70 -6.47 -10.44 -21.74
C GLY A 70 -6.25 -9.01 -22.28
N GLU A 71 -6.66 -7.99 -21.52
CA GLU A 71 -6.64 -6.59 -21.95
C GLU A 71 -6.03 -5.70 -20.86
N ARG A 72 -5.35 -4.63 -21.29
CA ARG A 72 -4.78 -3.65 -20.35
C ARG A 72 -5.89 -2.73 -19.83
N PRO A 73 -6.11 -2.63 -18.51
CA PRO A 73 -7.12 -1.75 -17.96
C PRO A 73 -6.77 -0.30 -18.24
N ALA A 74 -7.80 0.55 -18.34
CA ALA A 74 -7.61 1.99 -18.44
C ALA A 74 -6.77 2.50 -17.25
N PRO A 75 -5.86 3.48 -17.43
CA PRO A 75 -4.96 3.95 -16.37
C PRO A 75 -5.69 4.31 -15.07
N LEU A 76 -6.86 4.94 -15.17
CA LEU A 76 -7.71 5.30 -14.04
C LEU A 76 -8.22 4.09 -13.26
N GLN A 77 -8.67 3.04 -13.95
CA GLN A 77 -9.18 1.82 -13.32
C GLN A 77 -8.04 1.09 -12.60
N PHE A 78 -6.88 1.02 -13.24
CA PHE A 78 -5.69 0.43 -12.65
C PHE A 78 -5.23 1.18 -11.39
N ALA A 79 -5.21 2.52 -11.46
CA ALA A 79 -4.88 3.37 -10.34
C ALA A 79 -5.88 3.24 -9.17
N LYS A 80 -7.18 3.14 -9.45
CA LYS A 80 -8.21 2.86 -8.43
C LYS A 80 -7.97 1.52 -7.75
N ALA A 81 -7.68 0.46 -8.53
CA ALA A 81 -7.38 -0.86 -7.99
C ALA A 81 -6.16 -0.84 -7.06
N LEU A 82 -5.09 -0.13 -7.44
CA LEU A 82 -3.90 0.03 -6.60
C LEU A 82 -4.16 0.83 -5.31
N SER A 83 -5.03 1.84 -5.37
CA SER A 83 -5.22 2.84 -4.31
C SER A 83 -6.09 2.38 -3.13
N SER A 84 -6.78 1.25 -3.26
CA SER A 84 -7.72 0.76 -2.26
C SER A 84 -7.08 0.56 -0.87
N GLY A 85 -7.61 1.25 0.14
CA GLY A 85 -7.17 1.13 1.54
C GLY A 85 -5.79 1.73 1.83
N LEU A 86 -5.22 2.52 0.92
CA LEU A 86 -3.96 3.24 1.14
C LEU A 86 -4.22 4.61 1.75
N SER A 87 -3.20 5.17 2.39
CA SER A 87 -3.24 6.56 2.85
C SER A 87 -3.25 7.55 1.69
N GLN A 88 -3.82 8.74 1.90
CA GLN A 88 -3.87 9.80 0.89
C GLN A 88 -2.50 10.11 0.28
N ASN A 89 -1.45 10.14 1.10
CA ASN A 89 -0.08 10.38 0.63
C ASN A 89 0.37 9.29 -0.35
N THR A 90 0.09 8.03 -0.06
CA THR A 90 0.42 6.92 -0.96
C THR A 90 -0.43 6.96 -2.23
N VAL A 91 -1.72 7.29 -2.14
CA VAL A 91 -2.60 7.46 -3.30
C VAL A 91 -2.07 8.56 -4.23
N ASN A 92 -1.57 9.67 -3.69
CA ASN A 92 -0.95 10.73 -4.48
C ASN A 92 0.33 10.25 -5.20
N LEU A 93 1.13 9.39 -4.57
CA LEU A 93 2.29 8.76 -5.22
C LEU A 93 1.88 7.84 -6.39
N VAL A 94 0.78 7.09 -6.24
CA VAL A 94 0.20 6.26 -7.32
C VAL A 94 -0.28 7.13 -8.47
N ALA A 95 -1.02 8.20 -8.16
CA ALA A 95 -1.50 9.15 -9.15
C ALA A 95 -0.34 9.78 -9.94
N GLY A 96 0.70 10.24 -9.25
CA GLY A 96 1.90 10.81 -9.87
C GLY A 96 2.66 9.80 -10.73
N SER A 97 2.79 8.55 -10.27
CA SER A 97 3.49 7.49 -11.02
C SER A 97 2.79 7.11 -12.32
N LEU A 98 1.46 7.28 -12.38
CA LEU A 98 0.64 6.97 -13.56
C LEU A 98 0.27 8.22 -14.37
N GLN A 99 0.76 9.40 -13.99
CA GLN A 99 0.44 10.69 -14.61
C GLN A 99 -1.06 11.00 -14.63
N ILE A 100 -1.76 10.63 -13.56
CA ILE A 100 -3.21 10.78 -13.40
C ILE A 100 -3.49 11.93 -12.44
N ASN A 101 -4.57 12.69 -12.70
CA ASN A 101 -5.04 13.68 -11.74
C ASN A 101 -5.52 12.98 -10.44
N PRO A 102 -4.91 13.26 -9.27
CA PRO A 102 -5.27 12.59 -8.02
C PRO A 102 -6.75 12.73 -7.65
N ARG A 103 -7.42 13.82 -8.06
CA ARG A 103 -8.86 14.02 -7.81
C ARG A 103 -9.72 12.93 -8.47
N ALA A 104 -9.30 12.39 -9.61
CA ALA A 104 -10.03 11.33 -10.31
C ALA A 104 -10.06 10.00 -9.52
N LEU A 105 -9.16 9.83 -8.56
CA LEU A 105 -9.12 8.66 -7.66
C LEU A 105 -9.99 8.84 -6.42
N MET A 106 -10.41 10.06 -6.12
CA MET A 106 -11.22 10.41 -4.95
C MET A 106 -12.73 10.41 -5.23
N THR A 107 -13.13 10.34 -6.50
CA THR A 107 -14.54 10.31 -6.88
C THR A 107 -15.13 8.90 -6.71
N GLU A 108 -15.64 8.65 -5.51
CA GLU A 108 -16.81 7.79 -5.28
C GLU A 108 -17.74 8.54 -4.32
N ALA A 109 -19.04 8.54 -4.62
CA ALA A 109 -20.16 9.21 -3.93
C ALA A 109 -20.41 10.70 -4.27
N GLY A 110 -21.09 10.89 -5.40
CA GLY A 110 -21.80 12.11 -5.74
C GLY A 110 -22.71 11.87 -6.94
N PHE A 111 -23.64 10.92 -6.82
CA PHE A 111 -24.80 10.86 -7.72
C PHE A 111 -25.54 12.19 -7.56
N PHE A 112 -25.22 13.16 -8.42
CA PHE A 112 -26.11 14.27 -8.67
C PHE A 112 -27.22 13.70 -9.55
N PRO A 113 -28.46 13.54 -9.05
CA PRO A 113 -29.56 13.31 -9.96
C PRO A 113 -29.61 14.47 -10.97
N PRO A 114 -29.95 14.21 -12.25
CA PRO A 114 -30.12 15.29 -13.22
C PRO A 114 -31.14 16.27 -12.66
N ALA A 115 -30.82 17.57 -12.72
CA ALA A 115 -31.70 18.63 -12.28
C ALA A 115 -33.09 18.44 -12.91
N ILE A 116 -34.11 18.28 -12.08
CA ILE A 116 -35.51 18.26 -12.53
C ILE A 116 -35.78 19.64 -13.14
N PRO A 117 -36.14 19.75 -14.43
CA PRO A 117 -36.47 21.04 -15.01
C PRO A 117 -37.70 21.59 -14.28
N SER A 118 -37.59 22.82 -13.79
CA SER A 118 -38.65 23.55 -13.10
C SER A 118 -39.80 23.85 -14.06
N GLN A 119 -40.71 22.88 -14.23
CA GLN A 119 -42.00 23.12 -14.86
C GLN A 119 -43.02 23.46 -13.78
N PHE A 120 -43.09 24.74 -13.42
CA PHE A 120 -44.33 25.32 -12.91
C PHE A 120 -44.48 26.73 -13.47
N PRO A 121 -45.48 26.99 -14.34
CA PRO A 121 -45.89 28.33 -14.67
C PRO A 121 -46.69 28.87 -13.48
N PHE A 122 -46.25 30.00 -12.92
CA PHE A 122 -47.11 30.78 -12.03
C PHE A 122 -48.23 31.40 -12.88
N HIS A 123 -49.47 31.14 -12.49
CA HIS A 123 -50.68 31.77 -13.00
C HIS A 123 -51.24 32.73 -11.95
#